data_AF-A0A134BDJ9-F1
#
_entry.id   AF-A0A134BDJ9-F1
#
_cell.length_a   1.000
_cell.length_b   1.000
_cell.length_c   1.000
_cell.angle_alpha   90.00
_cell.angle_beta   90.00
_cell.angle_gamma   90.00
#
_symmetry.space_group_name_H-M   'P 1'
#
loop_
_entity.id
_entity.type
_entity.pdbx_description
1 polymer ?
#
loop_
_entity_poly.entity_id
_entity_poly.type
_entity_poly.pdbx_seq_one_letter_code
_entity_poly.pdbx_strand_id
1 'polypeptide(L)'
;MKTINLQKVAVGLLCCSFVFFTSCSKDDTLDKLQQEVETMKKKQDEEAQKRKLKEEADKKKQQEEAEQKKKQDEENKQKQEEEKQKQEEKEKQREAEEQKRQEAEKQRQEAEQKRQEAERQRQEAEQKRKEAEQKREQAGKKPEKAQGLTFSPASPAKVPPYQSKAIDIKGGKAPYTVVAKTKNLVKITQYDNDNYFSVQGMAWGETEIEVTDSTGKTGILKLTVGY
;
A
#
# COMPACT_ATOMS: atom_id res chain seq x y z
N MET A 1 45.69 64.13 -18.60
CA MET A 1 46.71 65.10 -18.15
C MET A 1 47.46 64.53 -16.96
N LYS A 2 48.72 64.12 -17.14
CA LYS A 2 49.66 63.88 -16.04
C LYS A 2 51.02 64.44 -16.47
N THR A 3 51.60 65.23 -15.59
CA THR A 3 52.69 66.19 -15.76
C THR A 3 54.05 65.50 -15.93
N ILE A 4 54.82 65.97 -16.92
CA ILE A 4 56.19 65.53 -17.16
C ILE A 4 57.13 66.44 -16.37
N ASN A 5 57.97 65.85 -15.50
CA ASN A 5 58.92 66.55 -14.64
C ASN A 5 60.13 67.07 -15.44
N LEU A 6 60.15 68.37 -15.69
CA LEU A 6 61.15 69.14 -16.43
C LEU A 6 62.32 69.58 -15.52
N GLN A 7 63.00 68.63 -14.88
CA GLN A 7 64.04 68.98 -13.88
C GLN A 7 65.37 68.21 -14.00
N LYS A 8 65.59 67.46 -15.08
CA LYS A 8 66.85 66.73 -15.31
C LYS A 8 67.57 67.03 -16.63
N VAL A 9 67.07 67.98 -17.43
CA VAL A 9 67.65 68.30 -18.76
C VAL A 9 68.60 69.52 -18.71
N ALA A 10 68.63 70.30 -17.63
CA ALA A 10 69.41 71.55 -17.55
C ALA A 10 70.84 71.42 -16.99
N VAL A 11 71.29 70.22 -16.57
CA VAL A 11 72.62 70.05 -15.93
C VAL A 11 73.68 69.51 -16.91
N GLY A 12 73.29 69.13 -18.13
CA GLY A 12 74.20 68.51 -19.12
C GLY A 12 74.80 69.45 -20.16
N LEU A 13 74.64 70.78 -20.04
CA LEU A 13 74.96 71.72 -21.12
C LEU A 13 75.91 72.89 -20.71
N LEU A 14 76.57 72.77 -19.55
CA LEU A 14 77.40 73.85 -18.98
C LEU A 14 78.80 73.41 -18.50
N CYS A 15 79.43 72.47 -19.20
CA CYS A 15 80.81 72.03 -18.91
C CYS A 15 81.73 71.98 -20.15
N CYS A 16 81.39 72.70 -21.23
CA CYS A 16 82.17 72.67 -22.49
C CYS A 16 83.09 73.88 -22.72
N SER A 17 83.44 74.67 -21.70
CA SER A 17 84.14 75.94 -21.95
C SER A 17 85.28 76.32 -21.02
N PHE A 18 85.89 75.40 -20.26
CA PHE A 18 87.14 75.72 -19.55
C PHE A 18 87.99 74.47 -19.25
N VAL A 19 88.69 73.91 -20.24
CA VAL A 19 90.11 73.57 -20.03
C VAL A 19 90.92 73.41 -21.33
N PHE A 20 92.07 74.11 -21.33
CA PHE A 20 93.31 73.90 -22.11
C PHE A 20 93.44 74.43 -23.55
N PHE A 21 93.91 75.68 -23.62
CA PHE A 21 94.86 76.13 -24.65
C PHE A 21 96.29 75.74 -24.24
N THR A 22 97.11 75.37 -25.24
CA THR A 22 98.59 75.21 -25.27
C THR A 22 99.21 73.79 -25.15
N SER A 23 99.37 73.16 -26.32
CA SER A 23 100.67 72.73 -26.91
C SER A 23 101.59 71.73 -26.18
N CYS A 24 101.45 70.43 -26.48
CA CYS A 24 102.44 69.59 -27.22
C CYS A 24 102.06 68.09 -27.18
N SER A 25 102.31 67.40 -28.30
CA SER A 25 102.13 65.95 -28.57
C SER A 25 100.72 65.52 -29.02
N LYS A 26 100.48 65.66 -30.33
CA LYS A 26 99.36 65.06 -31.07
C LYS A 26 99.74 63.64 -31.46
N ASP A 27 98.97 62.65 -31.00
CA ASP A 27 98.12 61.80 -31.85
C ASP A 27 97.64 60.50 -31.12
N ASP A 28 98.22 60.08 -30.00
CA ASP A 28 97.81 58.82 -29.33
C ASP A 28 96.58 58.92 -28.38
N THR A 29 96.23 60.11 -27.90
CA THR A 29 95.18 60.26 -26.85
C THR A 29 93.76 60.35 -27.42
N LEU A 30 93.60 60.79 -28.68
CA LEU A 30 92.30 60.97 -29.33
C LEU A 30 91.74 59.63 -29.84
N ASP A 31 92.58 58.80 -30.46
CA ASP A 31 92.20 57.46 -30.92
C ASP A 31 91.77 56.55 -29.77
N LYS A 32 92.44 56.64 -28.61
CA LYS A 32 92.09 55.88 -27.41
C LYS A 32 90.73 56.29 -26.82
N LEU A 33 90.40 57.59 -26.86
CA LEU A 33 89.09 58.09 -26.44
C LEU A 33 87.97 57.60 -27.39
N GLN A 34 88.24 57.60 -28.69
CA GLN A 34 87.29 57.17 -29.71
C GLN A 34 87.01 55.66 -29.61
N GLN A 35 88.05 54.86 -29.34
CA GLN A 35 87.95 53.42 -29.07
C GLN A 35 87.17 53.11 -27.78
N GLU A 36 87.33 53.91 -26.72
CA GLU A 36 86.54 53.78 -25.48
C GLU A 36 85.06 54.14 -25.67
N VAL A 37 84.75 55.14 -26.50
CA VAL A 37 83.37 55.51 -26.85
C VAL A 37 82.70 54.42 -27.70
N GLU A 38 83.40 53.85 -28.68
CA GLU A 38 82.86 52.74 -29.49
C GLU A 38 82.65 51.47 -28.67
N THR A 39 83.55 51.15 -27.76
CA THR A 39 83.40 50.00 -26.86
C THR A 39 82.29 50.21 -25.82
N MET A 40 82.09 51.43 -25.31
CA MET A 40 80.92 51.76 -24.48
C MET A 40 79.61 51.67 -25.26
N LYS A 41 79.57 52.14 -26.52
CA LYS A 41 78.39 52.05 -27.37
C LYS A 41 78.03 50.59 -27.70
N LYS A 42 79.02 49.76 -28.04
CA LYS A 42 78.83 48.30 -28.21
C LYS A 42 78.30 47.63 -26.95
N LYS A 43 78.81 47.99 -25.76
CA LYS A 43 78.29 47.46 -24.48
C LYS A 43 76.85 47.89 -24.21
N GLN A 44 76.51 49.15 -24.50
CA GLN A 44 75.13 49.64 -24.38
C GLN A 44 74.18 48.94 -25.38
N ASP A 45 74.62 48.72 -26.62
CA ASP A 45 73.82 48.03 -27.63
C ASP A 45 73.62 46.54 -27.29
N GLU A 46 74.65 45.86 -26.77
CA GLU A 46 74.57 44.47 -26.30
C GLU A 46 73.66 44.35 -25.06
N GLU A 47 73.73 45.29 -24.12
CA GLU A 47 72.85 45.32 -22.95
C GLU A 47 71.39 45.62 -23.35
N ALA A 48 71.18 46.53 -24.31
CA ALA A 48 69.86 46.82 -24.87
C ALA A 48 69.28 45.60 -25.60
N GLN A 49 70.10 44.84 -26.36
CA GLN A 49 69.69 43.59 -26.97
C GLN A 49 69.34 42.52 -25.92
N LYS A 50 70.16 42.34 -24.88
CA LYS A 50 69.87 41.43 -23.77
C LYS A 50 68.58 41.79 -23.03
N ARG A 51 68.32 43.09 -22.81
CA ARG A 51 67.06 43.56 -22.20
C ARG A 51 65.85 43.26 -23.07
N LYS A 52 65.93 43.48 -24.38
CA LYS A 52 64.86 43.13 -25.34
C LYS A 52 64.57 41.63 -25.39
N LEU A 53 65.62 40.80 -25.46
CA LEU A 53 65.51 39.34 -25.40
C LEU A 53 64.85 38.85 -24.11
N LYS A 54 65.20 39.48 -22.97
CA LYS A 54 64.60 39.14 -21.67
C LYS A 54 63.13 39.56 -21.58
N GLU A 55 62.78 40.75 -22.07
CA GLU A 55 61.39 41.22 -22.12
C GLU A 55 60.50 40.35 -23.03
N GLU A 56 61.01 39.92 -24.19
CA GLU A 56 60.30 39.01 -25.09
C GLU A 56 60.11 37.62 -24.45
N ALA A 57 61.12 37.10 -23.76
CA ALA A 57 61.04 35.83 -23.03
C ALA A 57 60.02 35.91 -21.88
N ASP A 58 60.02 37.00 -21.09
CA ASP A 58 59.06 37.21 -20.00
C ASP A 58 57.62 37.35 -20.54
N LYS A 59 57.43 38.03 -21.67
CA LYS A 59 56.12 38.17 -22.32
C LYS A 59 55.61 36.83 -22.88
N LYS A 60 56.49 36.03 -23.47
CA LYS A 60 56.15 34.67 -23.95
C LYS A 60 55.77 33.76 -22.78
N LYS A 61 56.52 33.81 -21.68
CA LYS A 61 56.23 33.04 -20.46
C LYS A 61 54.88 33.44 -19.84
N GLN A 62 54.57 34.74 -19.78
CA GLN A 62 53.27 35.23 -19.32
C GLN A 62 52.12 34.79 -20.23
N GLN A 63 52.33 34.75 -21.54
CA GLN A 63 51.32 34.25 -22.49
C GLN A 63 51.07 32.75 -22.33
N GLU A 64 52.12 31.94 -22.18
CA GLU A 64 52.00 30.49 -21.93
C GLU A 64 51.29 30.21 -20.59
N GLU A 65 51.63 30.93 -19.52
CA GLU A 65 50.98 30.77 -18.20
C GLU A 65 49.50 31.19 -18.23
N ALA A 66 49.16 32.26 -18.97
CA ALA A 66 47.78 32.67 -19.16
C ALA A 66 46.97 31.66 -20.00
N GLU A 67 47.57 31.05 -21.02
CA GLU A 67 46.93 30.01 -21.82
C GLU A 67 46.72 28.72 -21.02
N GLN A 68 47.71 28.30 -20.23
CA GLN A 68 47.59 27.16 -19.32
C GLN A 68 46.49 27.39 -18.28
N LYS A 69 46.44 28.59 -17.68
CA LYS A 69 45.38 28.94 -16.72
C LYS A 69 44.00 28.90 -17.37
N LYS A 70 43.84 29.41 -18.60
CA LYS A 70 42.58 29.32 -19.34
C LYS A 70 42.16 27.88 -19.62
N LYS A 71 43.10 27.01 -20.03
CA LYS A 71 42.81 25.58 -20.26
C LYS A 71 42.40 24.88 -18.97
N GLN A 72 43.07 25.17 -17.85
CA GLN A 72 42.75 24.60 -16.55
C GLN A 72 41.39 25.08 -16.01
N ASP A 73 41.05 26.36 -16.20
CA ASP A 73 39.74 26.92 -15.82
C ASP A 73 38.61 26.30 -16.66
N GLU A 74 38.83 26.06 -17.96
CA GLU A 74 37.87 25.39 -18.84
C GLU A 74 37.67 23.92 -18.48
N GLU A 75 38.75 23.19 -18.22
CA GLU A 75 38.70 21.78 -17.78
C GLU A 75 37.98 21.64 -16.42
N ASN A 76 38.27 22.53 -15.46
CA ASN A 76 37.59 22.55 -14.17
C ASN A 76 36.10 22.85 -14.32
N LYS A 77 35.72 23.76 -15.22
CA LYS A 77 34.32 24.08 -15.50
C LYS A 77 33.59 22.90 -16.14
N GLN A 78 34.22 22.21 -17.10
CA GLN A 78 33.65 21.01 -17.72
C GLN A 78 33.46 19.88 -16.69
N LYS A 79 34.45 19.62 -15.83
CA LYS A 79 34.34 18.62 -14.75
C LYS A 79 33.21 18.95 -13.77
N GLN A 80 33.07 20.23 -13.40
CA GLN A 80 32.00 20.66 -12.50
C GLN A 80 30.62 20.51 -13.12
N GLU A 81 30.48 20.76 -14.43
CA GLU A 81 29.23 20.58 -15.15
C GLU A 81 28.86 19.09 -15.32
N GLU A 82 29.83 18.24 -15.64
CA GLU A 82 29.65 16.79 -15.71
C GLU A 82 29.25 16.19 -14.35
N GLU A 83 29.90 16.62 -13.27
CA GLU A 83 29.56 16.17 -11.92
C GLU A 83 28.13 16.59 -11.53
N LYS A 84 27.72 17.82 -11.89
CA LYS A 84 26.36 18.30 -11.66
C LYS A 84 25.33 17.51 -12.47
N GLN A 85 25.59 17.22 -13.74
CA GLN A 85 24.72 16.39 -14.58
C GLN A 85 24.58 14.97 -14.00
N LYS A 86 25.69 14.37 -13.57
CA LYS A 86 25.70 13.04 -12.95
C LYS A 86 24.94 13.01 -11.62
N GLN A 87 25.00 14.10 -10.85
CA GLN A 87 24.23 14.24 -9.62
C GLN A 87 22.73 14.37 -9.90
N GLU A 88 22.35 15.21 -10.88
CA GLU A 88 20.95 15.39 -11.29
C GLU A 88 20.34 14.09 -11.85
N GLU A 89 21.10 13.34 -12.66
CA GLU A 89 20.65 12.03 -13.17
C GLU A 89 20.44 11.03 -12.04
N LYS A 90 21.37 10.97 -11.08
CA LYS A 90 21.26 10.10 -9.90
C LYS A 90 20.07 10.46 -9.02
N GLU A 91 19.76 11.75 -8.90
CA GLU A 91 18.57 12.24 -8.17
C GLU A 91 17.28 11.83 -8.90
N LYS A 92 17.18 12.05 -10.21
CA LYS A 92 16.04 11.57 -11.03
C LYS A 92 15.85 10.06 -10.94
N GLN A 93 16.95 9.27 -10.96
CA GLN A 93 16.87 7.82 -10.78
C GLN A 93 16.33 7.44 -9.40
N ARG A 94 16.74 8.13 -8.34
CA ARG A 94 16.24 7.91 -6.97
C ARG A 94 14.77 8.25 -6.84
N GLU A 95 14.34 9.40 -7.38
CA GLU A 95 12.93 9.80 -7.38
C GLU A 95 12.06 8.80 -8.16
N ALA A 96 12.52 8.35 -9.33
CA ALA A 96 11.81 7.35 -10.12
C ALA A 96 11.73 5.99 -9.40
N GLU A 97 12.80 5.56 -8.71
CA GLU A 97 12.77 4.35 -7.88
C GLU A 97 11.82 4.50 -6.69
N GLU A 98 11.82 5.66 -6.03
CA GLU A 98 10.94 5.95 -4.90
C GLU A 98 9.46 5.96 -5.33
N GLN A 99 9.14 6.58 -6.46
CA GLN A 99 7.79 6.53 -7.03
C GLN A 99 7.35 5.09 -7.33
N LYS A 100 8.22 4.27 -7.93
CA LYS A 100 7.94 2.83 -8.16
C LYS A 100 7.72 2.06 -6.86
N ARG A 101 8.48 2.37 -5.80
CA ARG A 101 8.29 1.76 -4.48
C ARG A 101 6.96 2.17 -3.86
N GLN A 102 6.61 3.45 -3.91
CA GLN A 102 5.33 3.95 -3.41
C GLN A 102 4.14 3.36 -4.17
N GLU A 103 4.23 3.22 -5.49
CA GLU A 103 3.20 2.57 -6.30
C GLU A 103 3.07 1.07 -5.96
N ALA A 104 4.19 0.35 -5.86
CA ALA A 104 4.18 -1.05 -5.47
C ALA A 104 3.63 -1.27 -4.05
N GLU A 105 3.91 -0.34 -3.13
CA GLU A 105 3.35 -0.37 -1.78
C GLU A 105 1.83 -0.15 -1.77
N LYS A 106 1.32 0.83 -2.54
CA LYS A 106 -0.12 1.05 -2.70
C LYS A 106 -0.81 -0.19 -3.28
N GLN A 107 -0.22 -0.83 -4.29
CA GLN A 107 -0.76 -2.07 -4.86
C GLN A 107 -0.79 -3.22 -3.84
N ARG A 108 0.25 -3.34 -2.99
CA ARG A 108 0.28 -4.32 -1.89
C ARG A 108 -0.81 -4.05 -0.86
N GLN A 109 -1.00 -2.80 -0.46
CA GLN A 109 -2.04 -2.40 0.49
C GLN A 109 -3.45 -2.68 -0.07
N GLU A 110 -3.70 -2.34 -1.34
CA GLU A 110 -4.99 -2.64 -1.99
C GLU A 110 -5.24 -4.16 -2.09
N ALA A 111 -4.21 -4.93 -2.45
CA ALA A 111 -4.31 -6.40 -2.50
C ALA A 111 -4.58 -7.00 -1.11
N GLU A 112 -3.98 -6.45 -0.06
CA GLU A 112 -4.20 -6.88 1.32
C GLU A 112 -5.62 -6.54 1.81
N GLN A 113 -6.13 -5.34 1.50
CA GLN A 113 -7.52 -4.98 1.80
C GLN A 113 -8.52 -5.92 1.11
N LYS A 114 -8.32 -6.23 -0.18
CA LYS A 114 -9.16 -7.19 -0.90
C LYS A 114 -9.11 -8.60 -0.29
N ARG A 115 -7.96 -9.02 0.22
CA ARG A 115 -7.82 -10.31 0.93
C ARG A 115 -8.59 -10.31 2.26
N GLN A 116 -8.45 -9.24 3.06
CA GLN A 116 -9.18 -9.10 4.32
C GLN A 116 -10.69 -9.06 4.10
N GLU A 117 -11.17 -8.35 3.07
CA GLU A 117 -12.59 -8.32 2.73
C GLU A 117 -13.11 -9.71 2.29
N ALA A 118 -12.37 -10.41 1.42
CA ALA A 118 -12.72 -11.76 1.00
C ALA A 118 -12.73 -12.75 2.17
N GLU A 119 -11.80 -12.62 3.12
CA GLU A 119 -11.79 -13.43 4.34
C GLU A 119 -13.00 -13.15 5.23
N ARG A 120 -13.37 -11.88 5.42
CA ARG A 120 -14.56 -11.49 6.18
C ARG A 120 -15.84 -12.05 5.57
N GLN A 121 -15.97 -12.00 4.24
CA GLN A 121 -17.09 -12.60 3.52
C GLN A 121 -17.15 -14.13 3.69
N ARG A 122 -15.99 -14.82 3.71
CA ARG A 122 -15.92 -16.26 3.99
C ARG A 122 -16.36 -16.59 5.41
N GLN A 123 -15.90 -15.83 6.39
CA GLN A 123 -16.30 -16.01 7.79
C GLN A 123 -17.81 -15.78 7.98
N GLU A 124 -18.38 -14.74 7.37
CA GLU A 124 -19.82 -14.49 7.42
C GLU A 124 -20.62 -15.61 6.74
N ALA A 125 -20.16 -16.09 5.58
CA ALA A 125 -20.78 -17.22 4.89
C ALA A 125 -20.71 -18.51 5.72
N GLU A 126 -19.59 -18.76 6.40
CA GLU A 126 -19.42 -19.92 7.29
C GLU A 126 -20.34 -19.82 8.51
N GLN A 127 -20.45 -18.63 9.14
CA GLN A 127 -21.40 -18.40 10.23
C GLN A 127 -22.84 -18.65 9.80
N LYS A 128 -23.26 -18.12 8.63
CA LYS A 128 -24.60 -18.36 8.07
C LYS A 128 -24.83 -19.86 7.80
N ARG A 129 -23.82 -20.59 7.34
CA ARG A 129 -23.92 -22.04 7.15
C ARG A 129 -24.09 -22.78 8.47
N LYS A 130 -23.30 -22.43 9.50
CA LYS A 130 -23.43 -23.01 10.85
C LYS A 130 -24.79 -22.70 11.47
N GLU A 131 -25.29 -21.49 11.34
CA GLU A 131 -26.63 -21.12 11.83
C GLU A 131 -27.73 -21.89 11.08
N ALA A 132 -27.62 -22.02 9.76
CA ALA A 132 -28.57 -22.80 8.97
C ALA A 132 -28.52 -24.29 9.33
N GLU A 133 -27.33 -24.84 9.59
CA GLU A 133 -27.14 -26.21 10.07
C GLU A 133 -27.74 -26.40 11.46
N GLN A 134 -27.51 -25.50 12.41
CA GLN A 134 -28.15 -25.53 13.73
C GLN A 134 -29.68 -25.45 13.63
N LYS A 135 -30.22 -24.59 12.75
CA LYS A 135 -31.66 -24.53 12.50
C LYS A 135 -32.19 -25.84 11.90
N ARG A 136 -31.44 -26.48 11.01
CA ARG A 136 -31.78 -27.81 10.45
C ARG A 136 -31.69 -28.91 11.50
N GLU A 137 -30.70 -28.88 12.38
CA GLU A 137 -30.60 -29.83 13.49
C GLU A 137 -31.71 -29.62 14.51
N GLN A 138 -32.07 -28.38 14.83
CA GLN A 138 -33.22 -28.08 15.70
C GLN A 138 -34.53 -28.49 15.03
N ALA A 139 -34.66 -28.34 13.72
CA ALA A 139 -35.81 -28.82 12.95
C ALA A 139 -35.84 -30.35 12.82
N GLY A 140 -34.68 -31.00 12.69
CA GLY A 140 -34.53 -32.47 12.65
C GLY A 140 -34.63 -33.13 14.02
N LYS A 141 -34.37 -32.36 15.09
CA LYS A 141 -34.68 -32.69 16.49
C LYS A 141 -36.08 -32.21 16.91
N LYS A 142 -36.90 -31.67 15.98
CA LYS A 142 -38.35 -31.72 16.16
C LYS A 142 -38.67 -33.21 16.11
N PRO A 143 -38.95 -33.81 17.27
CA PRO A 143 -38.87 -35.24 17.35
C PRO A 143 -39.95 -35.82 16.46
N GLU A 144 -39.73 -37.05 16.05
CA GLU A 144 -40.71 -38.07 15.67
C GLU A 144 -41.81 -38.29 16.77
N LYS A 145 -42.02 -37.30 17.64
CA LYS A 145 -43.00 -37.18 18.73
C LYS A 145 -44.18 -36.26 18.34
N ALA A 146 -44.24 -35.79 17.10
CA ALA A 146 -45.38 -35.02 16.57
C ALA A 146 -46.25 -35.81 15.58
N GLN A 147 -46.05 -37.13 15.43
CA GLN A 147 -47.12 -38.01 15.00
C GLN A 147 -47.85 -38.45 16.27
N GLY A 148 -48.90 -37.71 16.62
CA GLY A 148 -49.84 -38.08 17.69
C GLY A 148 -50.49 -39.43 17.40
N LEU A 149 -51.24 -39.97 18.37
CA LEU A 149 -51.99 -41.20 18.12
C LEU A 149 -52.97 -40.96 16.97
N THR A 150 -53.01 -41.88 16.02
CA THR A 150 -53.98 -41.84 14.91
C THR A 150 -55.03 -42.93 15.10
N PHE A 151 -56.19 -42.76 14.49
CA PHE A 151 -57.36 -43.62 14.73
C PHE A 151 -57.87 -44.24 13.44
N SER A 152 -58.41 -45.45 13.53
CA SER A 152 -59.16 -46.09 12.44
C SER A 152 -60.54 -46.51 12.97
N PRO A 153 -61.65 -45.96 12.45
CA PRO A 153 -61.73 -44.92 11.41
C PRO A 153 -61.06 -43.60 11.81
N ALA A 154 -60.61 -42.86 10.80
CA ALA A 154 -59.96 -41.56 10.99
C ALA A 154 -60.91 -40.53 11.60
N SER A 155 -60.33 -39.53 12.27
CA SER A 155 -61.06 -38.39 12.84
C SER A 155 -61.50 -37.41 11.73
N PRO A 156 -62.77 -36.94 11.70
CA PRO A 156 -63.86 -37.27 12.60
C PRO A 156 -64.54 -38.62 12.27
N ALA A 157 -64.89 -39.40 13.30
CA ALA A 157 -65.60 -40.66 13.16
C ALA A 157 -67.11 -40.51 13.46
N LYS A 158 -67.94 -41.28 12.75
CA LYS A 158 -69.39 -41.35 12.97
C LYS A 158 -69.82 -42.67 13.59
N VAL A 159 -70.76 -42.61 14.54
CA VAL A 159 -71.36 -43.76 15.24
C VAL A 159 -72.88 -43.55 15.36
N PRO A 160 -73.71 -44.49 14.88
CA PRO A 160 -75.15 -44.40 15.07
C PRO A 160 -75.55 -44.45 16.55
N PRO A 161 -76.67 -43.82 16.96
CA PRO A 161 -77.15 -43.91 18.32
C PRO A 161 -77.46 -45.36 18.72
N TYR A 162 -77.12 -45.72 19.96
CA TYR A 162 -77.26 -47.04 20.58
C TYR A 162 -76.43 -48.17 19.97
N GLN A 163 -75.65 -47.88 18.92
CA GLN A 163 -74.71 -48.83 18.32
C GLN A 163 -73.29 -48.64 18.85
N SER A 164 -72.53 -49.73 18.88
CA SER A 164 -71.12 -49.74 19.28
C SER A 164 -70.22 -49.83 18.05
N LYS A 165 -69.10 -49.11 18.07
CA LYS A 165 -68.08 -49.16 17.03
C LYS A 165 -66.69 -49.28 17.65
N ALA A 166 -65.87 -50.17 17.10
CA ALA A 166 -64.46 -50.27 17.47
C ALA A 166 -63.64 -49.16 16.79
N ILE A 167 -62.74 -48.56 17.56
CA ILE A 167 -61.76 -47.56 17.11
C ILE A 167 -60.38 -48.14 17.38
N ASP A 168 -59.62 -48.41 16.33
CA ASP A 168 -58.22 -48.82 16.47
C ASP A 168 -57.35 -47.59 16.75
N ILE A 169 -56.37 -47.75 17.63
CA ILE A 169 -55.32 -46.81 17.95
C ILE A 169 -54.06 -47.23 17.18
N LYS A 170 -53.49 -46.31 16.41
CA LYS A 170 -52.26 -46.53 15.63
C LYS A 170 -51.15 -45.62 16.14
N GLY A 171 -50.04 -46.25 16.50
CA GLY A 171 -48.88 -45.62 17.14
C GLY A 171 -48.99 -45.57 18.66
N GLY A 172 -47.88 -45.20 19.32
CA GLY A 172 -47.79 -45.18 20.78
C GLY A 172 -47.48 -46.54 21.40
N LYS A 173 -47.55 -46.60 22.73
CA LYS A 173 -47.29 -47.81 23.54
C LYS A 173 -48.41 -48.06 24.55
N ALA A 174 -49.08 -49.21 24.45
CA ALA A 174 -50.06 -49.68 25.43
C ALA A 174 -49.46 -49.79 26.85
N PRO A 175 -50.27 -49.70 27.92
CA PRO A 175 -51.71 -49.45 27.94
C PRO A 175 -52.08 -48.01 27.55
N TYR A 176 -53.30 -47.83 27.03
CA TYR A 176 -53.84 -46.52 26.67
C TYR A 176 -54.89 -46.06 27.69
N THR A 177 -55.00 -44.75 27.87
CA THR A 177 -56.06 -44.10 28.64
C THR A 177 -56.99 -43.38 27.67
N VAL A 178 -58.26 -43.76 27.64
CA VAL A 178 -59.28 -43.16 26.75
C VAL A 178 -60.32 -42.39 27.57
N VAL A 179 -60.50 -41.10 27.26
CA VAL A 179 -61.43 -40.20 27.98
C VAL A 179 -62.29 -39.42 26.98
N ALA A 180 -63.61 -39.55 27.06
CA ALA A 180 -64.53 -38.68 26.36
C ALA A 180 -64.76 -37.37 27.12
N LYS A 181 -64.72 -36.23 26.42
CA LYS A 181 -65.08 -34.93 26.99
C LYS A 181 -66.53 -34.90 27.48
N THR A 182 -67.45 -35.51 26.73
CA THR A 182 -68.88 -35.54 27.06
C THR A 182 -69.33 -36.95 27.44
N LYS A 183 -69.13 -37.35 28.70
CA LYS A 183 -69.39 -38.72 29.20
C LYS A 183 -70.84 -39.20 29.05
N ASN A 184 -71.82 -38.29 28.95
CA ASN A 184 -73.24 -38.65 28.77
C ASN A 184 -73.62 -38.91 27.31
N LEU A 185 -72.75 -38.56 26.34
CA LEU A 185 -73.01 -38.71 24.91
C LEU A 185 -72.54 -40.06 24.38
N VAL A 186 -71.48 -40.62 24.98
CA VAL A 186 -70.89 -41.90 24.60
C VAL A 186 -70.52 -42.75 25.80
N LYS A 187 -70.60 -44.07 25.65
CA LYS A 187 -70.02 -45.03 26.58
C LYS A 187 -68.76 -45.64 25.95
N ILE A 188 -67.63 -45.52 26.64
CA ILE A 188 -66.36 -46.11 26.23
C ILE A 188 -66.16 -47.44 26.95
N THR A 189 -65.71 -48.45 26.23
CA THR A 189 -65.21 -49.71 26.80
C THR A 189 -63.78 -49.92 26.30
N GLN A 190 -62.83 -49.93 27.24
CA GLN A 190 -61.42 -50.17 26.99
C GLN A 190 -61.10 -51.63 27.31
N TYR A 191 -60.16 -52.19 26.55
CA TYR A 191 -59.67 -53.55 26.73
C TYR A 191 -58.18 -53.47 27.06
N ASP A 192 -57.77 -54.11 28.16
CA ASP A 192 -56.39 -54.02 28.62
C ASP A 192 -55.44 -54.68 27.61
N ASN A 193 -54.34 -54.00 27.30
CA ASN A 193 -53.31 -54.43 26.34
C ASN A 193 -53.74 -54.50 24.86
N ASP A 194 -54.96 -54.08 24.53
CA ASP A 194 -55.40 -53.96 23.14
C ASP A 194 -55.11 -52.57 22.56
N ASN A 195 -54.84 -52.52 21.25
CA ASN A 195 -54.66 -51.28 20.50
C ASN A 195 -56.00 -50.74 19.95
N TYR A 196 -57.12 -50.97 20.65
CA TYR A 196 -58.42 -50.44 20.25
C TYR A 196 -59.33 -50.23 21.48
N PHE A 197 -60.36 -49.41 21.31
CA PHE A 197 -61.46 -49.27 22.27
C PHE A 197 -62.79 -49.30 21.52
N SER A 198 -63.88 -49.69 22.19
CA SER A 198 -65.21 -49.56 21.61
C SER A 198 -65.93 -48.34 22.18
N VAL A 199 -66.58 -47.60 21.30
CA VAL A 199 -67.42 -46.46 21.65
C VAL A 199 -68.87 -46.76 21.27
N GLN A 200 -69.79 -46.61 22.22
CA GLN A 200 -71.23 -46.72 22.00
C GLN A 200 -71.87 -45.33 22.07
N GLY A 201 -72.64 -44.96 21.05
CA GLY A 201 -73.42 -43.72 21.07
C GLY A 201 -74.61 -43.82 22.03
N MET A 202 -74.75 -42.88 22.95
CA MET A 202 -75.85 -42.86 23.94
C MET A 202 -76.87 -41.75 23.66
N ALA A 203 -76.42 -40.60 23.17
CA ALA A 203 -77.26 -39.47 22.81
C ALA A 203 -76.72 -38.79 21.54
N TRP A 204 -77.58 -38.06 20.83
CA TRP A 204 -77.20 -37.34 19.62
C TRP A 204 -76.27 -36.17 19.93
N GLY A 205 -75.28 -35.93 19.06
CA GLY A 205 -74.41 -34.77 19.12
C GLY A 205 -72.95 -35.09 18.83
N GLU A 206 -72.06 -34.17 19.21
CA GLU A 206 -70.62 -34.27 18.94
C GLU A 206 -69.81 -34.29 20.24
N THR A 207 -68.73 -35.05 20.26
CA THR A 207 -67.78 -35.08 21.37
C THR A 207 -66.36 -35.32 20.87
N GLU A 208 -65.38 -35.07 21.73
CA GLU A 208 -63.99 -35.42 21.48
C GLU A 208 -63.54 -36.48 22.48
N ILE A 209 -62.82 -37.47 21.99
CA ILE A 209 -62.22 -38.53 22.77
C ILE A 209 -60.71 -38.32 22.75
N GLU A 210 -60.15 -38.07 23.92
CA GLU A 210 -58.71 -37.96 24.12
C GLU A 210 -58.15 -39.34 24.48
N VAL A 211 -57.11 -39.75 23.76
CA VAL A 211 -56.40 -41.01 24.00
C VAL A 211 -54.95 -40.70 24.32
N THR A 212 -54.45 -41.27 25.41
CA THR A 212 -53.08 -41.06 25.89
C THR A 212 -52.39 -42.41 26.07
N ASP A 213 -51.20 -42.58 25.52
CA ASP A 213 -50.41 -43.81 25.69
C ASP A 213 -49.62 -43.81 27.01
N SER A 214 -49.00 -44.94 27.34
CA SER A 214 -48.17 -45.10 28.55
C SER A 214 -46.94 -44.17 28.61
N THR A 215 -46.55 -43.56 27.50
CA THR A 215 -45.40 -42.65 27.39
C THR A 215 -45.81 -41.16 27.37
N GLY A 216 -47.11 -40.88 27.48
CA GLY A 216 -47.68 -39.53 27.45
C GLY A 216 -47.94 -38.98 26.06
N LYS A 217 -47.87 -39.79 25.00
CA LYS A 217 -48.28 -39.39 23.64
C LYS A 217 -49.80 -39.34 23.58
N THR A 218 -50.36 -38.25 23.10
CA THR A 218 -51.82 -38.04 23.00
C THR A 218 -52.32 -38.06 21.56
N GLY A 219 -53.61 -38.33 21.39
CA GLY A 219 -54.36 -38.13 20.15
C GLY A 219 -55.82 -37.79 20.45
N ILE A 220 -56.44 -36.98 19.59
CA ILE A 220 -57.82 -36.54 19.76
C ILE A 220 -58.67 -37.07 18.60
N LEU A 221 -59.68 -37.88 18.92
CA LEU A 221 -60.69 -38.34 18.00
C LEU A 221 -61.95 -37.48 18.13
N LYS A 222 -62.33 -36.77 17.08
CA LYS A 222 -63.63 -36.11 16.99
C LYS A 222 -64.68 -37.15 16.62
N LEU A 223 -65.79 -37.18 17.34
CA LEU A 223 -66.85 -38.16 17.16
C LEU A 223 -68.22 -37.50 17.05
N THR A 224 -68.99 -37.89 16.05
CA THR A 224 -70.40 -37.51 15.90
C THR A 224 -71.29 -38.73 16.13
N VAL A 225 -72.23 -38.61 17.07
CA VAL A 225 -73.30 -39.60 17.28
C VAL A 225 -74.55 -39.16 16.52
N GLY A 226 -74.87 -39.89 15.46
CA GLY A 226 -75.93 -39.58 14.49
C GLY A 226 -75.82 -40.46 13.24
N TYR A 227 -76.67 -40.22 12.26
CA TYR A 227 -76.65 -40.90 10.96
C TYR A 227 -75.74 -40.22 9.93
#